data_AF-A0A959G9I0-F1
#
_entry.id   AF-A0A959G9I0-F1
#
_cell.length_a   1.000
_cell.length_b   1.000
_cell.length_c   1.000
_cell.angle_alpha   90.00
_cell.angle_beta   90.00
_cell.angle_gamma   90.00
#
_symmetry.space_group_name_H-M   'P 1'
#
loop_
_entity.id
_entity.type
_entity.pdbx_description
1 polymer ?
#
loop_
_entity_poly.entity_id
_entity_poly.type
_entity_poly.pdbx_seq_one_letter_code
_entity_poly.pdbx_strand_id
1 'polypeptide(L)'
;MALVKELTILFASYKLEELEQYFADDIVWNLVGDEPITGKENFIKALEEMQDNKAVELNIQNVMSHGKVASMYGEMTLSDGSRFKFSDFYTFKSAGSNTIQSITSFVIQLQA
;
A
#
# COMPACT_ATOMS: atom_id res chain seq x y z
N MET A 1 10.12 0.68 -10.02
CA MET A 1 8.90 1.47 -10.35
C MET A 1 7.72 0.57 -10.70
N ALA A 2 7.85 -0.41 -11.60
CA ALA A 2 6.74 -1.30 -11.98
C ALA A 2 6.13 -2.03 -10.77
N LEU A 3 6.96 -2.59 -9.89
CA LEU A 3 6.50 -3.38 -8.74
C LEU A 3 5.58 -2.60 -7.79
N VAL A 4 5.96 -1.42 -7.31
CA VAL A 4 5.09 -0.69 -6.37
C VAL A 4 3.74 -0.34 -6.98
N LYS A 5 3.71 -0.01 -8.27
CA LYS A 5 2.46 0.28 -8.98
C LYS A 5 1.57 -0.96 -9.04
N GLU A 6 2.17 -2.11 -9.34
CA GLU A 6 1.48 -3.40 -9.34
C GLU A 6 0.94 -3.76 -7.96
N LEU A 7 1.73 -3.56 -6.90
CA LEU A 7 1.29 -3.79 -5.52
C LEU A 7 0.08 -2.91 -5.18
N THR A 8 0.11 -1.62 -5.50
CA THR A 8 -1.05 -0.73 -5.25
C THR A 8 -2.29 -1.16 -6.02
N ILE A 9 -2.14 -1.67 -7.24
CA ILE A 9 -3.27 -2.25 -7.99
C ILE A 9 -3.81 -3.50 -7.28
N LEU A 10 -2.92 -4.38 -6.83
CA LEU A 10 -3.29 -5.59 -6.09
C LEU A 10 -3.98 -5.26 -4.75
N PHE A 11 -3.48 -4.27 -4.01
CA PHE A 11 -4.12 -3.75 -2.79
C PHE A 11 -5.52 -3.20 -3.09
N ALA A 12 -5.64 -2.27 -4.04
CA ALA A 12 -6.91 -1.62 -4.37
C ALA A 12 -7.94 -2.61 -4.96
N SER A 13 -7.46 -3.65 -5.65
CA SER A 13 -8.30 -4.71 -6.23
C SER A 13 -8.57 -5.87 -5.26
N TYR A 14 -7.93 -5.85 -4.09
CA TYR A 14 -8.05 -6.85 -3.03
C TYR A 14 -7.59 -8.26 -3.39
N LYS A 15 -6.48 -8.36 -4.14
CA LYS A 15 -5.86 -9.63 -4.55
C LYS A 15 -4.73 -10.01 -3.59
N LEU A 16 -5.07 -10.18 -2.31
CA LEU A 16 -4.09 -10.29 -1.22
C LEU A 16 -3.17 -11.51 -1.33
N GLU A 17 -3.67 -12.63 -1.85
CA GLU A 17 -2.88 -13.86 -2.08
C GLU A 17 -1.67 -13.62 -3.00
N GLU A 18 -1.77 -12.67 -3.95
CA GLU A 18 -0.68 -12.34 -4.88
C GLU A 18 0.42 -11.48 -4.22
N LEU A 19 0.08 -10.78 -3.12
CA LEU A 19 0.95 -9.79 -2.48
C LEU A 19 1.97 -10.38 -1.50
N GLU A 20 1.61 -11.46 -0.80
CA GLU A 20 2.35 -11.97 0.36
C GLU A 20 3.84 -12.22 0.08
N GLN A 21 4.14 -12.71 -1.12
CA GLN A 21 5.50 -13.02 -1.59
C GLN A 21 6.45 -11.81 -1.59
N TYR A 22 5.91 -10.60 -1.65
CA TYR A 22 6.69 -9.37 -1.73
C TYR A 22 7.05 -8.78 -0.38
N PHE A 23 6.55 -9.32 0.74
CA PHE A 23 6.80 -8.74 2.06
C PHE A 23 7.83 -9.54 2.85
N ALA A 24 8.65 -8.81 3.61
CA ALA A 24 9.49 -9.42 4.64
C ALA A 24 8.63 -10.03 5.76
N ASP A 25 9.12 -11.08 6.42
CA ASP A 25 8.40 -11.68 7.55
C ASP A 25 8.25 -10.69 8.72
N ASP A 26 9.21 -9.77 8.85
CA ASP A 26 9.29 -8.69 9.82
C ASP A 26 8.90 -7.33 9.24
N ILE A 27 8.00 -7.30 8.24
CA ILE A 27 7.50 -6.05 7.66
C ILE A 27 6.87 -5.14 8.72
N VAL A 28 7.09 -3.83 8.56
CA VAL A 28 6.42 -2.80 9.36
C VAL A 28 5.55 -1.93 8.45
N TRP A 29 4.26 -1.83 8.74
CA TRP A 29 3.35 -0.90 8.10
C TRP A 29 2.94 0.21 9.06
N ASN A 30 3.25 1.44 8.66
CA ASN A 30 2.88 2.66 9.37
C ASN A 30 1.75 3.36 8.61
N LEU A 31 0.51 3.14 9.02
CA LEU A 31 -0.59 4.00 8.61
C LEU A 31 -0.55 5.26 9.47
N VAL A 32 -0.26 6.40 8.85
CA VAL A 32 0.01 7.63 9.61
C VAL A 32 -1.25 8.10 10.31
N GLY A 33 -1.18 8.14 11.65
CA GLY A 33 -2.33 8.42 12.52
C GLY A 33 -2.67 7.26 13.45
N ASP A 34 -2.19 6.05 13.13
CA ASP A 34 -2.45 4.82 13.89
C ASP A 34 -1.17 4.21 14.47
N GLU A 35 -1.34 3.17 15.29
CA GLU A 35 -0.22 2.36 15.80
C GLU A 35 0.38 1.49 14.68
N PRO A 36 1.72 1.36 14.59
CA PRO A 36 2.36 0.52 13.58
C PRO A 36 1.96 -0.95 13.67
N ILE A 37 1.71 -1.56 12.51
CA ILE A 37 1.51 -3.00 12.37
C ILE A 37 2.85 -3.65 12.04
N THR A 38 3.27 -4.63 12.84
CA THR A 38 4.55 -5.33 12.67
C THR A 38 4.34 -6.82 12.45
N GLY A 39 5.09 -7.39 11.52
CA GLY A 39 5.05 -8.80 11.15
C GLY A 39 4.07 -9.08 10.02
N LYS A 40 4.47 -9.98 9.11
CA LYS A 40 3.71 -10.32 7.90
C LYS A 40 2.30 -10.84 8.20
N GLU A 41 2.16 -11.72 9.18
CA GLU A 41 0.85 -12.27 9.57
C GLU A 41 -0.13 -11.17 10.01
N ASN A 42 0.32 -10.27 10.89
CA ASN A 42 -0.50 -9.13 11.34
C ASN A 42 -0.80 -8.17 10.20
N PHE A 43 0.16 -7.95 9.31
CA PHE A 43 -0.02 -7.11 8.12
C PHE A 43 -1.10 -7.68 7.20
N ILE A 44 -1.02 -8.96 6.83
CA ILE A 44 -2.03 -9.61 5.98
C ILE A 44 -3.41 -9.59 6.65
N LYS A 45 -3.49 -9.90 7.95
CA LYS A 45 -4.74 -9.83 8.70
C LYS A 45 -5.36 -8.43 8.69
N ALA A 46 -4.55 -7.38 8.87
CA ALA A 46 -5.04 -6.01 8.82
C ALA A 46 -5.58 -5.65 7.42
N LEU A 47 -4.94 -6.14 6.35
CA LEU A 47 -5.50 -6.00 5.01
C LEU A 47 -6.83 -6.74 4.89
N GLU A 48 -6.91 -7.99 5.37
CA GLU A 48 -8.11 -8.85 5.38
C GLU A 48 -9.34 -8.16 6.02
N GLU A 49 -9.11 -7.42 7.10
CA GLU A 49 -10.13 -6.63 7.81
C GLU A 49 -10.62 -5.42 6.99
N MET A 50 -9.87 -4.99 5.96
CA MET A 50 -10.20 -3.86 5.08
C MET A 50 -10.88 -4.28 3.77
N GLN A 51 -11.33 -5.54 3.61
CA GLN A 51 -11.92 -6.06 2.35
C GLN A 51 -13.08 -5.26 1.78
N ASP A 52 -13.89 -4.68 2.67
CA ASP A 52 -15.06 -3.91 2.26
C ASP A 52 -14.67 -2.56 1.62
N ASN A 53 -13.40 -2.15 1.76
CA ASN A 53 -12.84 -0.92 1.18
C ASN A 53 -12.30 -1.12 -0.25
N LYS A 54 -12.88 -2.03 -1.04
CA LYS A 54 -12.46 -2.23 -2.42
C LYS A 54 -12.66 -0.96 -3.25
N ALA A 55 -11.61 -0.55 -3.97
CA ALA A 55 -11.69 0.59 -4.86
C ALA A 55 -12.46 0.23 -6.15
N VAL A 56 -13.35 1.12 -6.58
CA VAL A 56 -14.00 1.07 -7.90
C VAL A 56 -13.23 1.88 -8.95
N GLU A 57 -12.41 2.84 -8.50
CA GLU A 57 -11.51 3.60 -9.34
C GLU A 57 -10.19 3.85 -8.60
N LEU A 58 -9.07 3.73 -9.31
CA LEU A 58 -7.73 4.04 -8.81
C LEU A 58 -7.00 4.91 -9.84
N ASN A 59 -6.64 6.13 -9.44
CA ASN A 59 -5.86 7.05 -10.24
C ASN A 59 -4.48 7.25 -9.61
N ILE A 60 -3.46 6.62 -10.17
CA ILE A 60 -2.07 6.81 -9.74
C ILE A 60 -1.49 8.01 -10.48
N GLN A 61 -1.17 9.07 -9.75
CA GLN A 61 -0.73 10.34 -10.35
C GLN A 61 0.78 10.36 -10.61
N ASN A 62 1.57 9.78 -9.72
CA ASN A 62 3.02 9.68 -9.92
C ASN A 62 3.59 8.47 -9.18
N VAL A 63 4.71 7.95 -9.69
CA VAL A 63 5.52 6.91 -9.05
C VAL A 63 6.97 7.38 -9.10
N MET A 64 7.67 7.28 -7.99
CA MET A 64 9.08 7.71 -7.86
C MET A 64 9.90 6.58 -7.22
N SER A 65 11.17 6.45 -7.60
CA SER A 65 12.07 5.51 -6.92
C SER A 65 13.52 5.95 -6.98
N HIS A 66 14.26 5.71 -5.90
CA HIS A 66 15.69 5.91 -5.83
C HIS A 66 16.32 4.91 -4.85
N GLY A 67 17.32 4.16 -5.29
CA GLY A 67 17.98 3.14 -4.47
C GLY A 67 16.99 2.08 -3.94
N LYS A 68 16.88 1.97 -2.61
CA LYS A 68 15.97 1.04 -1.93
C LYS A 68 14.61 1.64 -1.56
N VAL A 69 14.30 2.85 -2.01
CA VAL A 69 13.05 3.54 -1.67
C VAL A 69 12.23 3.75 -2.93
N ALA A 70 10.93 3.54 -2.84
CA ALA A 70 9.97 3.94 -3.84
C ALA A 70 8.79 4.64 -3.17
N SER A 71 8.11 5.51 -3.89
CA SER A 71 6.88 6.12 -3.42
C SER A 71 5.91 6.33 -4.56
N MET A 72 4.65 6.52 -4.21
CA MET A 72 3.64 7.00 -5.12
C MET A 72 2.59 7.80 -4.39
N TYR A 73 1.78 8.49 -5.16
CA TYR A 73 0.55 9.07 -4.65
C TYR A 73 -0.51 9.06 -5.73
N GLY A 74 -1.74 9.13 -5.28
CA GLY A 74 -2.89 9.04 -6.14
C GLY A 74 -4.19 9.28 -5.39
N GLU A 75 -5.25 8.82 -6.01
CA GLU A 75 -6.59 8.86 -5.48
C GLU A 75 -7.29 7.53 -5.70
N MET A 76 -8.12 7.13 -4.74
CA MET A 76 -9.03 6.01 -4.89
C MET A 76 -10.46 6.44 -4.58
N THR A 77 -11.40 5.89 -5.33
CA THR A 77 -12.84 5.98 -5.07
C THR A 77 -13.32 4.61 -4.64
N LEU A 78 -14.01 4.51 -3.50
CA LEU A 78 -14.57 3.26 -3.00
C LEU A 78 -15.98 3.03 -3.54
N SER A 79 -16.51 1.83 -3.32
CA SER A 79 -17.84 1.43 -3.80
C SER A 79 -19.00 2.25 -3.23
N ASP A 80 -18.82 2.82 -2.04
CA ASP A 80 -19.78 3.73 -1.39
C ASP A 80 -19.69 5.19 -1.91
N GLY A 81 -18.78 5.46 -2.84
CA GLY A 81 -18.53 6.79 -3.41
C GLY A 81 -17.57 7.66 -2.58
N SER A 82 -17.09 7.20 -1.43
CA SER A 82 -16.06 7.90 -0.69
C SER A 82 -14.75 7.98 -1.48
N ARG A 83 -14.06 9.12 -1.36
CA ARG A 83 -12.83 9.42 -2.11
C ARG A 83 -11.68 9.66 -1.14
N PHE A 84 -10.52 9.11 -1.47
CA PHE A 84 -9.31 9.25 -0.66
C PHE A 84 -8.13 9.65 -1.52
N LYS A 85 -7.36 10.64 -1.06
CA LYS A 85 -5.98 10.82 -1.53
C LYS A 85 -5.07 9.94 -0.69
N PHE A 86 -4.10 9.31 -1.34
CA PHE A 86 -3.09 8.53 -0.66
C PHE A 86 -1.70 8.89 -1.13
N SER A 87 -0.71 8.71 -0.26
CA SER A 87 0.69 8.61 -0.63
C SER A 87 1.36 7.49 0.15
N ASP A 88 1.95 6.55 -0.56
CA ASP A 88 2.64 5.40 0.02
C ASP A 88 4.14 5.50 -0.25
N PHE A 89 4.92 5.23 0.80
CA PHE A 89 6.37 5.11 0.76
C PHE A 89 6.77 3.69 1.10
N TYR A 90 7.53 3.07 0.21
CA TYR A 90 8.02 1.70 0.33
C TYR A 90 9.53 1.72 0.54
N THR A 91 10.00 0.94 1.50
CA THR A 91 11.43 0.62 1.63
C THR A 91 11.64 -0.85 1.36
N PHE A 92 12.52 -1.15 0.40
CA PHE A 92 12.96 -2.50 0.08
C PHE A 92 14.10 -2.96 1.00
N LYS A 93 14.27 -4.27 1.17
CA LYS A 93 15.39 -4.84 1.95
C LYS A 93 16.75 -4.35 1.47
N SER A 94 16.91 -4.20 0.16
CA SER A 94 18.12 -3.66 -0.47
C SER A 94 17.81 -3.04 -1.83
N ALA A 95 18.76 -2.31 -2.41
CA ALA A 95 18.62 -1.80 -3.76
C ALA A 95 18.52 -2.96 -4.75
N GLY A 96 17.46 -2.96 -5.58
CA GLY A 96 17.17 -4.04 -6.55
C GLY A 96 16.41 -5.24 -5.98
N SER A 97 16.11 -5.27 -4.67
CA SER A 97 15.23 -6.28 -4.09
C SER A 97 13.76 -6.00 -4.41
N ASN A 98 12.98 -7.06 -4.60
CA ASN A 98 11.51 -6.98 -4.67
C ASN A 98 10.84 -7.19 -3.31
N THR A 99 11.62 -7.43 -2.24
CA THR A 99 11.11 -7.65 -0.89
C THR A 99 10.99 -6.31 -0.15
N ILE A 100 9.78 -5.98 0.28
CA ILE A 100 9.44 -4.79 1.06
C ILE A 100 9.68 -5.07 2.53
N GLN A 101 10.44 -4.18 3.16
CA GLN A 101 10.71 -4.17 4.59
C GLN A 101 9.74 -3.25 5.34
N SER A 102 9.31 -2.16 4.73
CA SER A 102 8.36 -1.26 5.37
C SER A 102 7.51 -0.47 4.38
N ILE A 103 6.31 -0.12 4.83
CA ILE A 103 5.37 0.76 4.13
C ILE A 103 5.00 1.89 5.08
N THR A 104 4.95 3.12 4.59
CA THR A 104 4.36 4.25 5.30
C THR A 104 3.31 4.89 4.42
N SER A 105 2.07 4.91 4.89
CA SER A 105 0.90 5.32 4.15
C SER A 105 0.29 6.56 4.77
N PHE A 106 0.14 7.60 3.97
CA PHE A 106 -0.65 8.79 4.29
C PHE A 106 -1.96 8.68 3.54
N VAL A 107 -3.09 8.61 4.24
CA VAL A 107 -4.41 8.48 3.63
C VAL A 107 -5.29 9.60 4.17
N ILE A 108 -5.92 10.35 3.27
CA ILE A 108 -6.79 11.48 3.61
C ILE A 108 -8.10 11.31 2.87
N GLN A 109 -9.20 11.23 3.61
CA GLN A 109 -10.54 11.27 3.03
C GLN A 109 -10.84 12.68 2.50
N LEU A 110 -11.25 12.77 1.25
CA LEU A 110 -11.71 14.01 0.64
C LEU A 110 -13.15 14.27 1.06
N GLN A 111 -13.43 15.51 1.45
CA GLN A 111 -14.80 15.98 1.64
C GLN A 111 -15.43 16.31 0.28
N ALA A 112 -16.74 16.09 0.16
CA ALA A 112 -17.52 16.43 -1.03
C ALA A 112 -17.66 17.95 -1.23
#